data_AF-A0A925ICR2-F1
#
_entry.id   AF-A0A925ICR2-F1
#
_cell.length_a   1.000
_cell.length_b   1.000
_cell.length_c   1.000
_cell.angle_alpha   90.00
_cell.angle_beta   90.00
_cell.angle_gamma   90.00
#
_symmetry.space_group_name_H-M   'P 1'
#
loop_
_entity.id
_entity.type
_entity.pdbx_description
1 polymer ?
#
loop_
_entity_poly.entity_id
_entity_poly.type
_entity_poly.pdbx_seq_one_letter_code
_entity_poly.pdbx_strand_id
1 'polypeptide(L)'
;VTGYLDVQRDFPSILGAIYGEGITLQFVGHATAGVDLTQIGEGDITVRDGVLQIHLPAPQLQDCFLNEQGTLVVDENSAPLSGTTGGEDLQAEGRRLVVQRIRDIALEGGVLQDAATQAQATLETFFANAPLEGVSRVEVLVDAPDPNAPLPLSCQGSS
;
A
#
# COMPACT_ATOMS: atom_id res chain seq x y z
N VAL A 1 -5.45 5.84 4.29
CA VAL A 1 -6.49 5.52 3.30
C VAL A 1 -7.81 5.30 4.02
N THR A 2 -8.91 5.88 3.55
CA THR A 2 -10.25 5.63 4.07
C THR A 2 -11.22 5.38 2.92
N GLY A 3 -12.26 4.59 3.15
CA GLY A 3 -13.24 4.30 2.10
C GLY A 3 -14.37 3.40 2.57
N TYR A 4 -15.18 2.99 1.60
CA TYR A 4 -16.26 2.02 1.79
C TYR A 4 -16.01 0.81 0.87
N LEU A 5 -16.40 -0.37 1.33
CA LEU A 5 -16.39 -1.60 0.56
C LEU A 5 -17.69 -2.36 0.79
N ASP A 6 -18.41 -2.62 -0.30
CA ASP A 6 -19.56 -3.52 -0.30
C ASP A 6 -19.12 -4.94 -0.65
N VAL A 7 -19.53 -5.90 0.15
CA VAL A 7 -19.27 -7.33 -0.05
C VAL A 7 -20.60 -8.04 -0.09
N GLN A 8 -20.90 -8.68 -1.21
CA GLN A 8 -22.17 -9.40 -1.41
C GLN A 8 -21.89 -10.84 -1.81
N ARG A 9 -22.71 -11.75 -1.29
CA ARG A 9 -22.73 -13.14 -1.77
C ARG A 9 -23.65 -13.23 -2.98
N ASP A 10 -23.07 -13.48 -4.15
CA ASP A 10 -23.84 -13.62 -5.38
C ASP A 10 -24.67 -14.90 -5.37
N PHE A 11 -25.99 -14.73 -5.59
CA PHE A 11 -26.92 -15.81 -5.84
C PHE A 11 -27.63 -15.61 -7.17
N PRO A 12 -27.99 -16.70 -7.89
CA PRO A 12 -28.92 -16.62 -9.02
C PRO A 12 -30.17 -15.84 -8.63
N SER A 13 -30.74 -15.07 -9.56
CA SER A 13 -31.77 -14.05 -9.29
C SER A 13 -32.98 -14.57 -8.51
N ILE A 14 -33.38 -15.83 -8.75
CA ILE A 14 -34.51 -16.48 -8.05
C ILE A 14 -34.20 -16.85 -6.59
N LEU A 15 -32.91 -17.00 -6.25
CA LEU A 15 -32.42 -17.38 -4.92
C LEU A 15 -31.98 -16.15 -4.10
N GLY A 16 -31.56 -15.07 -4.75
CA GLY A 16 -31.10 -13.85 -4.06
C GLY A 16 -32.12 -13.24 -3.11
N ALA A 17 -33.42 -13.28 -3.44
CA ALA A 17 -34.49 -12.78 -2.56
C ALA A 17 -34.66 -13.60 -1.27
N ILE A 18 -34.12 -14.82 -1.21
CA ILE A 18 -34.34 -15.78 -0.13
C ILE A 18 -33.05 -16.03 0.66
N TYR A 19 -31.90 -16.00 -0.03
CA TYR A 19 -30.59 -16.35 0.51
C TYR A 19 -29.55 -15.22 0.44
N GLY A 20 -29.88 -14.08 -0.18
CA GLY A 20 -28.97 -12.96 -0.35
C GLY A 20 -28.41 -12.44 0.97
N GLU A 21 -27.12 -12.15 0.97
CA GLU A 21 -26.40 -11.65 2.13
C GLU A 21 -25.32 -10.66 1.68
N GLY A 22 -25.13 -9.59 2.44
CA GLY A 22 -24.08 -8.62 2.16
C GLY A 22 -23.77 -7.72 3.33
N ILE A 23 -22.55 -7.18 3.33
CA ILE A 23 -22.08 -6.22 4.30
C ILE A 23 -21.48 -5.01 3.59
N THR A 24 -21.58 -3.86 4.23
CA THR A 24 -20.85 -2.66 3.86
C THR A 24 -19.87 -2.32 4.99
N LEU A 25 -18.60 -2.24 4.63
CA LEU A 25 -17.51 -1.87 5.54
C LEU A 25 -17.10 -0.41 5.27
N GLN A 26 -17.13 0.43 6.29
CA GLN A 26 -16.35 1.67 6.29
C GLN A 26 -14.98 1.35 6.87
N PHE A 27 -13.92 1.53 6.09
CA PHE A 27 -12.57 1.17 6.51
C PHE A 27 -11.64 2.36 6.66
N VAL A 28 -10.70 2.18 7.58
CA VAL A 28 -9.51 3.02 7.74
C VAL A 28 -8.31 2.10 7.64
N GLY A 29 -7.35 2.46 6.80
CA GLY A 29 -6.17 1.64 6.58
C GLY A 29 -4.94 2.45 6.22
N HIS A 30 -3.80 1.78 6.28
CA HIS A 30 -2.50 2.34 5.96
C HIS A 30 -1.81 1.46 4.93
N ALA A 31 -1.10 2.12 4.02
CA ALA A 31 -0.15 1.47 3.13
C ALA A 31 1.10 2.34 3.14
N THR A 32 2.24 1.72 3.42
CA THR A 32 3.53 2.39 3.49
C THR A 32 4.35 2.02 2.27
N ALA A 33 4.99 3.00 1.65
CA ALA A 33 6.00 2.77 0.63
C ALA A 33 7.34 3.36 1.07
N GLY A 34 8.42 2.84 0.51
CA GLY A 34 9.77 3.31 0.81
C GLY A 34 10.79 2.83 -0.21
N VAL A 35 11.99 3.40 -0.10
CA VAL A 35 13.18 2.98 -0.82
C VAL A 35 14.04 2.17 0.15
N ASP A 36 14.34 0.93 -0.21
CA ASP A 36 15.20 0.06 0.61
C ASP A 36 16.68 0.38 0.37
N LEU A 37 17.24 1.25 1.23
CA LEU A 37 18.64 1.66 1.14
C LEU A 37 19.63 0.51 1.38
N THR A 38 19.20 -0.65 1.88
CA THR A 38 20.09 -1.82 2.04
C THR A 38 20.47 -2.45 0.70
N GLN A 39 19.77 -2.11 -0.38
CA GLN A 39 20.08 -2.54 -1.75
C GLN A 39 21.13 -1.65 -2.42
N ILE A 40 21.53 -0.54 -1.80
CA ILE A 40 22.57 0.35 -2.32
C ILE A 40 23.95 -0.29 -2.08
N GLY A 41 24.71 -0.46 -3.15
CA GLY A 41 26.09 -0.94 -3.12
C GLY A 41 27.11 0.15 -3.46
N GLU A 42 28.38 -0.25 -3.48
CA GLU A 42 29.50 0.65 -3.87
C GLU A 42 29.34 1.20 -5.30
N GLY A 43 28.69 0.46 -6.19
CA GLY A 43 28.47 0.88 -7.58
C GLY A 43 27.43 1.99 -7.73
N ASP A 44 26.54 2.14 -6.76
CA ASP A 44 25.44 3.11 -6.79
C ASP A 44 25.86 4.49 -6.27
N ILE A 45 27.06 4.59 -5.70
CA ILE A 45 27.61 5.82 -5.14
C ILE A 45 28.90 6.14 -5.89
N THR A 46 28.92 7.25 -6.63
CA THR A 46 30.13 7.69 -7.32
C THR A 46 30.41 9.15 -7.07
N VAL A 47 31.70 9.49 -7.02
CA VAL A 47 32.16 10.88 -6.97
C VAL A 47 32.99 11.14 -8.22
N ARG A 48 32.54 12.06 -9.07
CA ARG A 48 33.25 12.48 -10.28
C ARG A 48 33.17 13.98 -10.43
N ASP A 49 34.30 14.63 -10.67
CA ASP A 49 34.40 16.09 -10.91
C ASP A 49 33.68 16.94 -9.84
N GLY A 50 33.71 16.47 -8.59
CA GLY A 50 33.08 17.11 -7.45
C GLY A 50 31.54 17.00 -7.40
N VAL A 51 30.95 16.09 -8.15
CA VAL A 51 29.54 15.68 -8.04
C VAL A 51 29.48 14.32 -7.36
N LEU A 52 28.78 14.24 -6.23
CA LEU A 52 28.38 12.99 -5.58
C LEU A 52 27.06 12.54 -6.21
N GLN A 53 27.10 11.45 -6.96
CA GLN A 53 25.94 10.84 -7.58
C GLN A 53 25.54 9.59 -6.77
N ILE A 54 24.28 9.53 -6.37
CA ILE A 54 23.70 8.42 -5.61
C ILE A 54 22.51 7.86 -6.41
N HIS A 55 22.57 6.59 -6.75
CA HIS A 55 21.47 5.85 -7.35
C HIS A 55 20.68 5.14 -6.25
N LEU A 56 19.39 5.45 -6.18
CA LEU A 56 18.46 4.81 -5.27
C LEU A 56 17.66 3.75 -6.01
N PRO A 57 17.44 2.59 -5.36
CA PRO A 57 16.57 1.56 -5.92
C PRO A 57 15.13 2.08 -6.02
N ALA A 58 14.34 1.39 -6.85
CA ALA A 58 12.95 1.74 -7.05
C ALA A 58 12.17 1.65 -5.72
N PRO A 59 11.24 2.59 -5.44
CA PRO A 59 10.40 2.52 -4.27
C PRO A 59 9.43 1.34 -4.37
N GLN A 60 9.15 0.70 -3.23
CA GLN A 60 8.25 -0.44 -3.13
C GLN A 60 7.27 -0.26 -1.98
N LEU A 61 6.14 -0.97 -2.04
CA LEU A 61 5.26 -1.11 -0.88
C LEU A 61 5.96 -1.94 0.19
N GLN A 62 5.99 -1.42 1.42
CA GLN A 62 6.62 -2.07 2.57
C GLN A 62 5.58 -2.81 3.41
N ASP A 63 4.42 -2.20 3.61
CA ASP A 63 3.32 -2.78 4.37
C ASP A 63 1.95 -2.25 3.93
N CYS A 64 0.91 -3.03 4.23
CA CYS A 64 -0.49 -2.64 4.12
C CYS A 64 -1.24 -3.24 5.30
N PHE A 65 -2.02 -2.45 6.02
CA PHE A 65 -2.79 -2.96 7.14
C PHE A 65 -4.11 -2.22 7.33
N LEU A 66 -5.09 -2.99 7.78
CA LEU A 66 -6.38 -2.50 8.21
C LEU A 66 -6.27 -1.95 9.64
N ASN A 67 -6.75 -0.74 9.87
CA ASN A 67 -6.97 -0.26 11.23
C ASN A 67 -8.28 -0.83 11.75
N GLU A 68 -8.18 -1.91 12.51
CA GLU A 68 -9.29 -2.61 13.15
C GLU A 68 -10.15 -1.69 14.01
N GLN A 69 -9.53 -0.76 14.75
CA GLN A 69 -10.25 0.14 15.66
C GLN A 69 -11.02 1.23 14.91
N GLY A 70 -10.57 1.58 13.70
CA GLY A 70 -11.20 2.58 12.83
C GLY A 70 -12.16 2.00 11.80
N THR A 71 -12.27 0.68 11.69
CA THR A 71 -13.06 -0.01 10.67
C THR A 71 -14.37 -0.53 11.26
N LEU A 72 -15.46 -0.26 10.58
CA LEU A 72 -16.81 -0.44 11.09
C LEU A 72 -17.67 -1.15 10.04
N VAL A 73 -18.50 -2.11 10.46
CA VAL A 73 -19.63 -2.56 9.64
C VAL A 73 -20.71 -1.47 9.72
N VAL A 74 -21.03 -0.85 8.60
CA VAL A 74 -22.03 0.23 8.54
C VAL A 74 -23.38 -0.23 8.02
N ASP A 75 -23.41 -1.34 7.28
CA ASP A 75 -24.64 -2.02 6.86
C ASP A 75 -24.42 -3.53 6.82
N GLU A 76 -25.46 -4.29 7.18
CA GLU A 76 -25.48 -5.75 7.12
C GLU A 76 -26.90 -6.18 6.74
N ASN A 77 -27.01 -6.81 5.56
CA ASN A 77 -28.28 -7.26 5.00
C ASN A 77 -28.29 -8.78 4.92
N SER A 78 -29.30 -9.40 5.54
CA SER A 78 -29.49 -10.85 5.53
C SER A 78 -30.92 -11.19 5.11
N ALA A 79 -31.10 -12.00 4.07
CA ALA A 79 -32.41 -12.47 3.64
C ALA A 79 -33.04 -13.45 4.66
N PRO A 80 -34.38 -13.66 4.66
CA PRO A 80 -35.05 -14.43 5.71
C PRO A 80 -34.56 -15.86 5.93
N LEU A 81 -33.95 -16.50 4.92
CA LEU A 81 -33.38 -17.85 5.00
C LEU A 81 -31.85 -17.88 4.83
N SER A 82 -31.15 -16.74 4.88
CA SER A 82 -29.69 -16.75 5.03
C SER A 82 -29.37 -17.22 6.45
N GLY A 83 -28.68 -18.36 6.59
CA GLY A 83 -28.31 -18.91 7.89
C GLY A 83 -27.50 -17.91 8.73
N THR A 84 -27.69 -17.94 10.05
CA THR A 84 -27.17 -16.94 11.00
C THR A 84 -25.63 -16.88 11.13
N THR A 85 -24.88 -17.70 10.40
CA THR A 85 -23.41 -17.76 10.42
C THR A 85 -22.76 -17.14 9.18
N GLY A 86 -23.53 -16.76 8.16
CA GLY A 86 -22.98 -16.23 6.91
C GLY A 86 -22.28 -14.87 7.03
N GLY A 87 -22.72 -14.04 7.97
CA GLY A 87 -22.21 -12.69 8.18
C GLY A 87 -20.77 -12.67 8.71
N GLU A 88 -20.39 -13.63 9.56
CA GLU A 88 -19.02 -13.74 10.07
C GLU A 88 -18.03 -14.10 8.94
N ASP A 89 -18.41 -15.02 8.05
CA ASP A 89 -17.61 -15.38 6.88
C ASP A 89 -17.46 -14.19 5.91
N LEU A 90 -18.55 -13.44 5.69
CA LEU A 90 -18.51 -12.24 4.84
C LEU A 90 -17.67 -11.12 5.45
N GLN A 91 -17.69 -10.96 6.77
CA GLN A 91 -16.82 -9.99 7.45
C GLN A 91 -15.36 -10.37 7.34
N ALA A 92 -15.02 -11.66 7.51
CA ALA A 92 -13.66 -12.15 7.32
C ALA A 92 -13.17 -11.94 5.88
N GLU A 93 -14.00 -12.26 4.89
CA GLU A 93 -13.69 -12.03 3.48
C GLU A 93 -13.57 -10.54 3.17
N GLY A 94 -14.51 -9.73 3.66
CA GLY A 94 -14.50 -8.28 3.47
C GLY A 94 -13.24 -7.65 4.02
N ARG A 95 -12.73 -8.10 5.16
CA ARG A 95 -11.46 -7.62 5.72
C ARG A 95 -10.26 -7.96 4.81
N ARG A 96 -10.22 -9.16 4.21
CA ARG A 96 -9.19 -9.53 3.22
C ARG A 96 -9.26 -8.64 1.98
N LEU A 97 -10.48 -8.39 1.48
CA LEU A 97 -10.71 -7.52 0.31
C LEU A 97 -10.38 -6.05 0.62
N VAL A 98 -10.65 -5.56 1.84
CA VAL A 98 -10.30 -4.21 2.27
C VAL A 98 -8.78 -3.99 2.21
N VAL A 99 -7.96 -4.96 2.61
CA VAL A 99 -6.50 -4.84 2.51
C VAL A 99 -6.06 -4.64 1.06
N GLN A 100 -6.66 -5.39 0.12
CA GLN A 100 -6.39 -5.20 -1.31
C GLN A 100 -6.86 -3.82 -1.77
N ARG A 101 -8.03 -3.37 -1.32
CA ARG A 101 -8.56 -2.04 -1.65
C ARG A 101 -7.68 -0.90 -1.11
N ILE A 102 -7.14 -1.04 0.10
CA ILE A 102 -6.20 -0.07 0.68
C ILE A 102 -4.94 0.04 -0.18
N ARG A 103 -4.36 -1.11 -0.57
CA ARG A 103 -3.21 -1.17 -1.47
C ARG A 103 -3.52 -0.45 -2.79
N ASP A 104 -4.62 -0.80 -3.43
CA ASP A 104 -4.97 -0.26 -4.75
C ASP A 104 -5.17 1.26 -4.69
N ILE A 105 -5.90 1.76 -3.69
CA ILE A 105 -6.07 3.21 -3.49
C ILE A 105 -4.74 3.90 -3.23
N ALA A 106 -3.82 3.30 -2.47
CA ALA A 106 -2.51 3.90 -2.20
C ALA A 106 -1.64 3.96 -3.47
N LEU A 107 -1.66 2.91 -4.29
CA LEU A 107 -0.97 2.87 -5.58
C LEU A 107 -1.55 3.90 -6.55
N GLU A 108 -2.88 3.94 -6.69
CA GLU A 108 -3.59 4.94 -7.49
C GLU A 108 -3.32 6.37 -7.00
N GLY A 109 -3.17 6.53 -5.67
CA GLY A 109 -2.85 7.80 -5.01
C GLY A 109 -1.39 8.25 -5.16
N GLY A 110 -0.52 7.45 -5.80
CA GLY A 110 0.86 7.84 -6.08
C GLY A 110 1.84 7.63 -4.93
N VAL A 111 1.53 6.75 -3.96
CA VAL A 111 2.38 6.52 -2.77
C VAL A 111 3.85 6.16 -3.10
N LEU A 112 4.09 5.47 -4.23
CA LEU A 112 5.44 5.14 -4.69
C LEU A 112 6.21 6.38 -5.18
N GLN A 113 5.53 7.29 -5.89
CA GLN A 113 6.13 8.55 -6.34
C GLN A 113 6.43 9.46 -5.14
N ASP A 114 5.54 9.49 -4.16
CA ASP A 114 5.76 10.22 -2.91
C ASP A 114 6.99 9.68 -2.17
N ALA A 115 7.12 8.35 -2.06
CA ALA A 115 8.28 7.71 -1.44
C ALA A 115 9.60 8.03 -2.17
N ALA A 116 9.61 7.98 -3.52
CA ALA A 116 10.79 8.37 -4.30
C ALA A 116 11.19 9.83 -4.04
N THR A 117 10.21 10.74 -4.10
CA THR A 117 10.42 12.18 -3.90
C THR A 117 10.94 12.48 -2.50
N GLN A 118 10.39 11.82 -1.49
CA GLN A 118 10.82 11.97 -0.09
C GLN A 118 12.23 11.42 0.14
N ALA A 119 12.56 10.26 -0.44
CA ALA A 119 13.89 9.67 -0.33
C ALA A 119 14.96 10.55 -0.97
N GLN A 120 14.68 11.04 -2.18
CA GLN A 120 15.55 11.97 -2.90
C GLN A 120 15.81 13.23 -2.06
N ALA A 121 14.76 13.93 -1.64
CA ALA A 121 14.87 15.17 -0.87
C ALA A 121 15.59 14.96 0.48
N THR A 122 15.37 13.82 1.13
CA THR A 122 16.01 13.49 2.41
C THR A 122 17.53 13.37 2.24
N LEU A 123 17.99 12.64 1.22
CA LEU A 123 19.43 12.47 0.98
C LEU A 123 20.09 13.75 0.49
N GLU A 124 19.46 14.49 -0.43
CA GLU A 124 19.95 15.80 -0.86
C GLU A 124 20.12 16.75 0.33
N THR A 125 19.13 16.79 1.23
CA THR A 125 19.18 17.60 2.46
C THR A 125 20.26 17.11 3.41
N PHE A 126 20.38 15.79 3.60
CA PHE A 126 21.39 15.21 4.49
C PHE A 126 22.80 15.62 4.06
N PHE A 127 23.15 15.42 2.79
CA PHE A 127 24.48 15.75 2.28
C PHE A 127 24.71 17.25 2.12
N ALA A 128 23.67 18.06 1.92
CA ALA A 128 23.78 19.52 1.98
C ALA A 128 24.22 20.01 3.38
N ASN A 129 23.84 19.29 4.45
CA ASN A 129 24.21 19.62 5.82
C ASN A 129 25.46 18.86 6.33
N ALA A 130 25.98 17.92 5.54
CA ALA A 130 27.16 17.12 5.86
C ALA A 130 28.21 17.28 4.75
N PRO A 131 28.95 18.42 4.73
CA PRO A 131 29.90 18.70 3.65
C PRO A 131 31.00 17.62 3.58
N LEU A 132 31.20 17.10 2.38
CA LEU A 132 32.22 16.10 2.07
C LEU A 132 33.38 16.77 1.33
N GLU A 133 34.61 16.39 1.67
CA GLU A 133 35.79 16.92 1.00
C GLU A 133 35.77 16.54 -0.49
N GLY A 134 35.99 17.52 -1.36
CA GLY A 134 35.97 17.32 -2.81
C GLY A 134 34.57 17.23 -3.42
N VAL A 135 33.48 17.33 -2.65
CA VAL A 135 32.10 17.35 -3.18
C VAL A 135 31.53 18.77 -3.17
N SER A 136 31.08 19.22 -4.33
CA SER A 136 30.48 20.54 -4.57
C SER A 136 28.98 20.49 -4.89
N ARG A 137 28.49 19.32 -5.33
CA ARG A 137 27.08 19.08 -5.66
C ARG A 137 26.71 17.63 -5.34
N VAL A 138 25.47 17.43 -4.93
CA VAL A 138 24.87 16.12 -4.72
C VAL A 138 23.77 15.95 -5.75
N GLU A 139 23.73 14.79 -6.39
CA GLU A 139 22.69 14.40 -7.34
C GLU A 139 22.16 13.03 -6.92
N VAL A 140 20.88 12.98 -6.60
CA VAL A 140 20.21 11.76 -6.17
C VAL A 140 19.24 11.34 -7.28
N LEU A 141 19.48 10.17 -7.85
CA LEU A 141 18.67 9.58 -8.89
C LEU A 141 17.90 8.41 -8.31
N VAL A 142 16.62 8.27 -8.64
CA VAL A 142 15.76 7.19 -8.14
C VAL A 142 15.25 6.39 -9.32
N ASP A 143 15.38 5.07 -9.26
CA ASP A 143 14.82 4.19 -10.27
C ASP A 143 13.29 4.26 -10.28
N ALA A 144 12.71 4.11 -11.46
CA ALA A 144 11.26 4.12 -11.62
C ALA A 144 10.63 2.90 -10.93
N PRO A 145 9.43 3.03 -10.32
CA PRO A 145 8.72 1.90 -9.74
C PRO A 145 8.45 0.79 -10.76
N ASP A 146 8.74 -0.46 -10.39
CA ASP A 146 8.36 -1.64 -11.20
C ASP A 146 6.90 -2.02 -10.90
N PRO A 147 5.98 -1.98 -11.89
CA PRO A 147 4.59 -2.37 -11.69
C PRO A 147 4.41 -3.86 -11.35
N ASN A 148 5.43 -4.69 -11.57
CA ASN A 148 5.41 -6.12 -11.26
C ASN A 148 6.24 -6.48 -10.02
N ALA A 149 6.71 -5.48 -9.26
CA ALA A 149 7.44 -5.72 -8.02
C ALA A 149 6.62 -6.62 -7.06
N PRO A 150 7.26 -7.60 -6.39
CA PRO A 150 6.55 -8.47 -5.47
C PRO A 150 5.95 -7.67 -4.33
N LEU A 151 4.67 -7.90 -4.04
CA LEU A 151 3.99 -7.26 -2.91
C LEU A 151 4.44 -7.91 -1.59
N PRO A 152 4.61 -7.13 -0.52
CA PRO A 152 4.83 -7.68 0.82
C PRO A 152 3.60 -8.48 1.25
N LEU A 153 3.79 -9.50 2.10
CA LEU A 153 2.72 -10.43 2.53
C LEU A 153 1.48 -9.69 3.06
N SER A 154 1.69 -8.61 3.80
CA SER A 154 0.62 -7.78 4.35
C SER A 154 -0.26 -7.11 3.27
N CYS A 155 0.25 -6.92 2.04
CA CYS A 155 -0.48 -6.31 0.93
C CYS A 155 -1.11 -7.33 -0.04
N GLN A 156 -0.93 -8.63 0.19
CA GLN A 156 -1.47 -9.68 -0.68
C GLN A 156 -2.93 -10.03 -0.37
N GLY A 157 -3.48 -9.51 0.73
CA GLY A 157 -4.85 -9.82 1.17
C GLY A 157 -5.01 -11.23 1.73
N SER A 158 -3.90 -11.87 2.14
CA SER A 158 -3.90 -13.19 2.77
C SER A 158 -3.52 -13.11 4.25
N SER A 159 -4.46 -13.50 5.12
CA SER A 159 -4.12 -14.20 6.36
C SER A 159 -3.80 -15.66 6.07
#